data_AF-A0A3D2WVR4-F1
#
_entry.id   AF-A0A3D2WVR4-F1
#
_cell.length_a   1.000
_cell.length_b   1.000
_cell.length_c   1.000
_cell.angle_alpha   90.00
_cell.angle_beta   90.00
_cell.angle_gamma   90.00
#
_symmetry.space_group_name_H-M   'P 1'
#
loop_
_entity.id
_entity.type
_entity.pdbx_description
1 polymer ?
#
loop_
_entity_poly.entity_id
_entity_poly.type
_entity_poly.pdbx_seq_one_letter_code
_entity_poly.pdbx_strand_id
1 'polypeptide(L)'
;MKLEYFIIFIILIGLSACGNRYGFDFSSDWNWNSLKKQSSDEEVIAQINNLEKNLSLKEARFLFIQLSSLKNPSNITHLSKIESDQNKSGGGYYGYIPDYFKNPNKIPIPENFNSTIACADFLANTRTQIDRIIARSNFQYNKTFTKQEISAVNKAETHPDIQIDINTKAVMDVLTHYTDQNMTMETAKKIANRPSFQQMLKNRKEIGYIPEPLPDTDDLAKFIYTAGSNDPVSMIWKWLNPWNCFGFADLYMNSTKYHEVVSEINSDKDFLISSIKSRIGRYLPEDFKYQDQIDLGVNWGVLNWSTEKQIGINIVHLKNDYSAFKRIISRQLFRKIQIHIIKEMNNISPDDDIQINKIIARNYINIYDQLFYEVLFQIFLEGTSAYTAGKEKSWIIADGYKFGRDLLNSIHFSLYNDVNLKAVEYCESQGFSPNGPLVAIGYQMTKVLVKQYGHQIIYEILSNNFLEFYIKYIEIEKEYGRGKIKIFDPDITEKIYYLNSLK
;
A
#
# COMPACT_ATOMS: atom_id res chain seq x y z
N MET A 1 -35.19 -42.27 -48.34
CA MET A 1 -35.89 -42.38 -47.05
C MET A 1 -35.05 -42.96 -45.89
N LYS A 2 -34.50 -44.18 -45.90
CA LYS A 2 -33.75 -44.70 -44.71
C LYS A 2 -32.43 -43.97 -44.39
N LEU A 3 -31.76 -43.36 -45.37
CA LEU A 3 -30.48 -42.67 -45.18
C LEU A 3 -30.62 -41.24 -44.62
N GLU A 4 -31.70 -40.54 -44.96
CA GLU A 4 -31.97 -39.18 -44.47
C GLU A 4 -32.35 -39.16 -42.98
N TYR A 5 -33.13 -40.15 -42.52
CA TYR A 5 -33.41 -40.30 -41.09
C TYR A 5 -32.17 -40.66 -40.27
N PHE A 6 -31.21 -41.37 -40.85
CA PHE A 6 -29.95 -41.72 -40.16
C PHE A 6 -29.02 -40.51 -40.01
N ILE A 7 -28.95 -39.63 -41.03
CA ILE A 7 -28.19 -38.38 -40.97
C ILE A 7 -28.82 -37.38 -40.00
N ILE A 8 -30.15 -37.25 -40.00
CA ILE A 8 -30.87 -36.42 -39.03
C ILE A 8 -30.70 -36.96 -37.59
N PHE A 9 -30.69 -38.28 -37.40
CA PHE A 9 -30.45 -38.91 -36.10
C PHE A 9 -28.99 -38.75 -35.62
N ILE A 10 -27.99 -38.81 -36.52
CA ILE A 10 -26.59 -38.51 -36.18
C ILE A 10 -26.37 -37.03 -35.88
N ILE A 11 -27.07 -36.12 -36.57
CA ILE A 11 -27.03 -34.67 -36.27
C ILE A 11 -27.74 -34.37 -34.94
N LEU A 12 -28.86 -35.03 -34.64
CA LEU A 12 -29.55 -34.92 -33.35
C LEU A 12 -28.74 -35.53 -32.21
N ILE A 13 -28.06 -36.68 -32.40
CA ILE A 13 -27.14 -37.26 -31.43
C ILE A 13 -25.87 -36.41 -31.30
N GLY A 14 -25.35 -35.83 -32.38
CA GLY A 14 -24.21 -34.91 -32.36
C GLY A 14 -24.52 -33.60 -31.64
N LEU A 15 -25.74 -33.06 -31.77
CA LEU A 15 -26.23 -31.91 -31.02
C LEU A 15 -26.57 -32.26 -29.56
N SER A 16 -26.98 -33.51 -29.28
CA SER A 16 -27.20 -34.02 -27.91
C SER A 16 -25.89 -34.37 -27.19
N ALA A 17 -24.83 -34.73 -27.94
CA ALA A 17 -23.50 -35.06 -27.42
C ALA A 17 -22.61 -33.82 -27.19
N CYS A 18 -23.00 -32.65 -27.71
CA CYS A 18 -22.55 -31.34 -27.23
C CYS A 18 -23.52 -30.75 -26.19
N GLY A 19 -24.23 -31.61 -25.44
CA GLY A 19 -24.98 -31.19 -24.26
C GLY A 19 -24.03 -30.47 -23.30
N ASN A 20 -24.39 -29.24 -22.95
CA ASN A 20 -23.76 -28.53 -21.85
C ASN A 20 -23.64 -29.49 -20.65
N ARG A 21 -22.42 -29.83 -20.22
CA ARG A 21 -22.14 -30.84 -19.18
C ARG A 21 -22.86 -30.59 -17.85
N TYR A 22 -23.39 -29.38 -17.69
CA TYR A 22 -24.14 -28.94 -16.53
C TYR A 22 -25.65 -29.16 -16.63
N GLY A 23 -26.21 -29.40 -17.81
CA GLY A 23 -27.67 -29.35 -18.00
C GLY A 23 -28.29 -27.97 -17.70
N PHE A 24 -27.46 -26.94 -17.49
CA PHE A 24 -27.86 -25.57 -17.17
C PHE A 24 -26.92 -24.57 -17.84
N ASP A 25 -27.46 -23.62 -18.58
CA ASP A 25 -26.68 -22.61 -19.29
C ASP A 25 -26.26 -21.44 -18.39
N PHE A 26 -25.07 -21.57 -17.80
CA PHE A 26 -24.45 -20.52 -16.98
C PHE A 26 -24.04 -19.26 -17.77
N SER A 27 -24.01 -19.32 -19.11
CA SER A 27 -23.69 -18.17 -19.96
C SER A 27 -24.91 -17.29 -20.26
N SER A 28 -26.12 -17.84 -20.09
CA SER A 28 -27.37 -17.12 -20.26
C SER A 28 -27.73 -16.23 -19.06
N ASP A 29 -28.74 -15.38 -19.22
CA ASP A 29 -29.23 -14.55 -18.12
C ASP A 29 -30.07 -15.39 -17.13
N TRP A 30 -29.58 -15.55 -15.90
CA TRP A 30 -30.24 -16.33 -14.85
C TRP A 30 -30.29 -15.61 -13.51
N ASN A 31 -31.20 -16.00 -12.62
CA ASN A 31 -31.28 -15.50 -11.24
C ASN A 31 -31.20 -16.67 -10.23
N TRP A 32 -31.15 -16.36 -8.94
CA TRP A 32 -31.03 -17.38 -7.89
C TRP A 32 -32.15 -18.42 -7.91
N ASN A 33 -33.38 -18.01 -8.22
CA ASN A 33 -34.51 -18.94 -8.34
C ASN A 33 -34.36 -19.87 -9.55
N SER A 34 -33.72 -19.42 -10.63
CA SER A 34 -33.39 -20.28 -11.77
C SER A 34 -32.48 -21.43 -11.34
N LEU A 35 -31.45 -21.17 -10.51
CA LEU A 35 -30.55 -22.19 -10.00
C LEU A 35 -31.26 -23.15 -9.04
N LYS A 36 -32.07 -22.63 -8.09
CA LYS A 36 -32.79 -23.46 -7.12
C LYS A 36 -33.78 -24.44 -7.76
N LYS A 37 -34.36 -24.09 -8.91
CA LYS A 37 -35.30 -24.96 -9.64
C LYS A 37 -34.62 -26.12 -10.37
N GLN A 38 -33.30 -26.09 -10.54
CA GLN A 38 -32.55 -27.13 -11.28
C GLN A 38 -32.21 -28.35 -10.42
N SER A 39 -32.36 -28.25 -9.11
CA SER A 39 -32.08 -29.36 -8.20
C SER A 39 -33.11 -29.42 -7.08
N SER A 40 -33.49 -30.64 -6.71
CA SER A 40 -34.27 -30.92 -5.49
C SER A 40 -33.39 -31.36 -4.33
N ASP A 41 -32.07 -31.41 -4.52
CA ASP A 41 -31.11 -31.78 -3.49
C ASP A 41 -30.98 -30.66 -2.44
N GLU A 42 -31.31 -30.98 -1.19
CA GLU A 42 -31.30 -30.02 -0.08
C GLU A 42 -29.91 -29.42 0.17
N GLU A 43 -28.83 -30.19 -0.03
CA GLU A 43 -27.46 -29.70 0.14
C GLU A 43 -27.13 -28.67 -0.93
N VAL A 44 -27.48 -28.95 -2.19
CA VAL A 44 -27.25 -28.03 -3.32
C VAL A 44 -28.07 -26.74 -3.14
N ILE A 45 -29.33 -26.85 -2.70
CA ILE A 45 -30.17 -25.68 -2.40
C ILE A 45 -29.56 -24.85 -1.26
N ALA A 46 -29.02 -25.49 -0.21
CA ALA A 46 -28.34 -24.81 0.88
C ALA A 46 -27.08 -24.06 0.40
N GLN A 47 -26.27 -24.68 -0.46
CA GLN A 47 -25.11 -24.04 -1.10
C GLN A 47 -25.53 -22.83 -1.96
N ILE A 48 -26.61 -22.95 -2.76
CA ILE A 48 -27.14 -21.81 -3.54
C ILE A 48 -27.59 -20.67 -2.61
N ASN A 49 -28.25 -20.98 -1.49
CA ASN A 49 -28.66 -19.96 -0.51
C ASN A 49 -27.43 -19.28 0.13
N ASN A 50 -26.35 -20.02 0.40
CA ASN A 50 -25.12 -19.43 0.93
C ASN A 50 -24.42 -18.54 -0.12
N LEU A 51 -24.39 -18.97 -1.38
CA LEU A 51 -23.92 -18.14 -2.50
C LEU A 51 -24.71 -16.84 -2.62
N GLU A 52 -26.04 -16.90 -2.56
CA GLU A 52 -26.93 -15.73 -2.62
C GLU A 52 -26.68 -14.74 -1.48
N LYS A 53 -26.33 -15.24 -0.28
CA LYS A 53 -26.00 -14.41 0.88
C LYS A 53 -24.64 -13.72 0.75
N ASN A 54 -23.66 -14.37 0.13
CA ASN A 54 -22.28 -13.92 0.12
C ASN A 54 -21.87 -13.16 -1.16
N LEU A 55 -22.59 -13.37 -2.27
CA LEU A 55 -22.27 -12.78 -3.56
C LEU A 55 -23.42 -11.95 -4.12
N SER A 56 -23.09 -10.84 -4.76
CA SER A 56 -24.04 -10.21 -5.68
C SER A 56 -24.32 -11.12 -6.88
N LEU A 57 -25.48 -10.97 -7.52
CA LEU A 57 -25.82 -11.75 -8.71
C LEU A 57 -24.79 -11.56 -9.84
N LYS A 58 -24.19 -10.37 -9.96
CA LYS A 58 -23.13 -10.09 -10.93
C LYS A 58 -21.86 -10.90 -10.65
N GLU A 59 -21.43 -10.98 -9.40
CA GLU A 59 -20.25 -11.77 -9.01
C GLU A 59 -20.49 -13.27 -9.19
N ALA A 60 -21.69 -13.74 -8.83
CA ALA A 60 -22.07 -15.14 -9.03
C ALA A 60 -22.05 -15.51 -10.51
N ARG A 61 -22.69 -14.71 -11.37
CA ARG A 61 -22.65 -14.88 -12.84
C ARG A 61 -21.22 -14.92 -13.37
N PHE A 62 -20.37 -13.98 -12.95
CA PHE A 62 -18.96 -13.99 -13.32
C PHE A 62 -18.28 -15.32 -12.95
N LEU A 63 -18.42 -15.77 -11.70
CA LEU A 63 -17.78 -16.99 -11.22
C LEU A 63 -18.26 -18.23 -11.97
N PHE A 64 -19.57 -18.38 -12.15
CA PHE A 64 -20.15 -19.51 -12.89
C PHE A 64 -19.76 -19.51 -14.37
N ILE A 65 -19.63 -18.34 -15.01
CA ILE A 65 -19.08 -18.25 -16.37
C ILE A 65 -17.64 -18.78 -16.39
N GLN A 66 -16.78 -18.39 -15.45
CA GLN A 66 -15.40 -18.89 -15.42
C GLN A 66 -15.33 -20.41 -15.17
N LEU A 67 -16.08 -20.92 -14.19
CA LEU A 67 -16.12 -22.36 -13.89
C LEU A 67 -16.63 -23.18 -15.08
N SER A 68 -17.69 -22.69 -15.74
CA SER A 68 -18.27 -23.35 -16.91
C SER A 68 -17.36 -23.31 -18.15
N SER A 69 -16.51 -22.28 -18.26
CA SER A 69 -15.56 -22.11 -19.37
C SER A 69 -14.29 -22.96 -19.25
N LEU A 70 -14.09 -23.69 -18.13
CA LEU A 70 -12.94 -24.59 -17.98
C LEU A 70 -12.98 -25.70 -19.02
N LYS A 71 -11.99 -25.74 -19.93
CA LYS A 71 -11.87 -26.82 -20.94
C LYS A 71 -11.85 -28.20 -20.28
N ASN A 72 -11.09 -28.34 -19.20
CA ASN A 72 -11.08 -29.51 -18.32
C ASN A 72 -11.45 -29.08 -16.89
N PRO A 73 -12.54 -29.59 -16.28
CA PRO A 73 -12.95 -29.23 -14.92
C PRO A 73 -11.83 -29.34 -13.89
N SER A 74 -10.98 -30.38 -13.99
CA SER A 74 -9.88 -30.63 -13.05
C SER A 74 -8.82 -29.53 -13.05
N ASN A 75 -8.78 -28.67 -14.08
CA ASN A 75 -7.87 -27.52 -14.12
C ASN A 75 -8.13 -26.52 -12.98
N ILE A 76 -9.31 -26.55 -12.33
CA ILE A 76 -9.56 -25.71 -11.14
C ILE A 76 -8.52 -25.95 -10.03
N THR A 77 -7.96 -27.15 -9.97
CA THR A 77 -6.91 -27.51 -9.01
C THR A 77 -5.60 -26.74 -9.25
N HIS A 78 -5.40 -26.15 -10.43
CA HIS A 78 -4.24 -25.30 -10.72
C HIS A 78 -4.21 -24.02 -9.87
N LEU A 79 -5.30 -23.62 -9.20
CA LEU A 79 -5.26 -22.57 -8.17
C LEU A 79 -4.19 -22.86 -7.11
N SER A 80 -4.01 -24.13 -6.74
CA SER A 80 -2.96 -24.57 -5.82
C SER A 80 -1.55 -24.25 -6.32
N LYS A 81 -1.31 -24.47 -7.63
CA LYS A 81 -0.02 -24.17 -8.26
C LYS A 81 0.22 -22.67 -8.33
N ILE A 82 -0.80 -21.88 -8.72
CA ILE A 82 -0.70 -20.43 -8.80
C ILE A 82 -0.37 -19.82 -7.42
N GLU A 83 -1.04 -20.29 -6.36
CA GLU A 83 -0.75 -19.87 -4.97
C GLU A 83 0.68 -20.23 -4.56
N SER A 84 1.11 -21.48 -4.84
CA SER A 84 2.48 -21.92 -4.54
C SER A 84 3.54 -21.11 -5.28
N ASP A 85 3.34 -20.83 -6.57
CA ASP A 85 4.28 -20.08 -7.39
C ASP A 85 4.35 -18.62 -6.93
N GLN A 86 3.20 -18.00 -6.60
CA GLN A 86 3.17 -16.65 -6.03
C GLN A 86 3.92 -16.56 -4.69
N ASN A 87 3.71 -17.53 -3.80
CA ASN A 87 4.39 -17.59 -2.51
C ASN A 87 5.92 -17.74 -2.68
N LYS A 88 6.38 -18.57 -3.62
CA LYS A 88 7.82 -18.77 -3.92
C LYS A 88 8.48 -17.53 -4.54
N SER A 89 7.73 -16.74 -5.29
CA SER A 89 8.20 -15.51 -5.93
C SER A 89 8.06 -14.25 -5.06
N GLY A 90 7.82 -14.40 -3.75
CA GLY A 90 7.75 -13.26 -2.82
C GLY A 90 6.50 -12.40 -2.90
N GLY A 91 5.46 -12.90 -3.57
CA GLY A 91 4.11 -12.31 -3.58
C GLY A 91 3.16 -12.97 -2.59
N GLY A 92 3.66 -13.85 -1.72
CA GLY A 92 2.86 -14.52 -0.70
C GLY A 92 2.52 -13.61 0.48
N TYR A 93 1.47 -13.96 1.22
CA TYR A 93 0.89 -13.08 2.26
C TYR A 93 1.55 -13.16 3.64
N TYR A 94 2.66 -13.90 3.77
CA TYR A 94 3.44 -14.06 5.00
C TYR A 94 2.59 -14.43 6.24
N GLY A 95 1.60 -15.31 6.06
CA GLY A 95 0.68 -15.74 7.12
C GLY A 95 -0.45 -14.75 7.43
N TYR A 96 -0.46 -13.57 6.79
CA TYR A 96 -1.54 -12.60 6.93
C TYR A 96 -2.86 -13.12 6.33
N ILE A 97 -2.76 -13.77 5.17
CA ILE A 97 -3.86 -14.51 4.53
C ILE A 97 -3.45 -16.00 4.49
N PRO A 98 -4.30 -16.92 4.95
CA PRO A 98 -4.02 -18.35 4.87
C PRO A 98 -3.84 -18.83 3.42
N ASP A 99 -3.01 -19.87 3.25
CA ASP A 99 -2.89 -20.59 1.97
C ASP A 99 -4.13 -21.49 1.79
N TYR A 100 -5.15 -20.99 1.10
CA TYR A 100 -6.44 -21.66 0.94
C TYR A 100 -6.39 -22.85 -0.02
N PHE A 101 -5.42 -22.87 -0.93
CA PHE A 101 -5.32 -23.84 -2.01
C PHE A 101 -4.12 -24.79 -1.87
N LYS A 102 -3.43 -24.77 -0.72
CA LYS A 102 -2.28 -25.65 -0.44
C LYS A 102 -2.57 -27.14 -0.64
N ASN A 103 -3.81 -27.59 -0.45
CA ASN A 103 -4.23 -28.96 -0.75
C ASN A 103 -5.22 -28.99 -1.94
N PRO A 104 -4.77 -29.37 -3.16
CA PRO A 104 -5.62 -29.36 -4.35
C PRO A 104 -6.81 -30.32 -4.25
N ASN A 105 -6.70 -31.41 -3.47
CA ASN A 105 -7.77 -32.41 -3.33
C ASN A 105 -8.98 -31.90 -2.54
N LYS A 106 -8.86 -30.74 -1.87
CA LYS A 106 -9.98 -30.10 -1.16
C LYS A 106 -10.85 -29.23 -2.06
N ILE A 107 -10.41 -28.95 -3.29
CA ILE A 107 -11.12 -28.07 -4.23
C ILE A 107 -12.16 -28.94 -4.98
N PRO A 108 -13.47 -28.66 -4.86
CA PRO A 108 -14.48 -29.43 -5.59
C PRO A 108 -14.30 -29.27 -7.11
N ILE A 109 -14.43 -30.37 -7.86
CA ILE A 109 -14.25 -30.37 -9.32
C ILE A 109 -15.60 -30.12 -10.01
N PRO A 110 -15.74 -29.05 -10.84
CA PRO A 110 -17.00 -28.65 -11.46
C PRO A 110 -17.34 -29.47 -12.72
N GLU A 111 -17.52 -30.78 -12.56
CA GLU A 111 -17.85 -31.73 -13.64
C GLU A 111 -19.33 -31.70 -14.05
N ASN A 112 -20.25 -31.40 -13.12
CA ASN A 112 -21.69 -31.33 -13.35
C ASN A 112 -22.32 -30.17 -12.57
N PHE A 113 -23.64 -29.98 -12.66
CA PHE A 113 -24.35 -28.87 -11.99
C PHE A 113 -24.05 -28.82 -10.49
N ASN A 114 -24.32 -29.91 -9.76
CA ASN A 114 -24.17 -29.97 -8.30
C ASN A 114 -22.73 -29.69 -7.88
N SER A 115 -21.74 -30.31 -8.53
CA SER A 115 -20.34 -30.10 -8.18
C SER A 115 -19.82 -28.71 -8.60
N THR A 116 -20.45 -28.06 -9.58
CA THR A 116 -20.20 -26.66 -9.94
C THR A 116 -20.75 -25.71 -8.88
N ILE A 117 -21.95 -25.96 -8.35
CA ILE A 117 -22.50 -25.22 -7.20
C ILE A 117 -21.56 -25.38 -6.00
N ALA A 118 -21.14 -26.60 -5.67
CA ALA A 118 -20.24 -26.87 -4.55
C ALA A 118 -18.87 -26.16 -4.71
N CYS A 119 -18.30 -26.18 -5.93
CA CYS A 119 -17.07 -25.46 -6.24
C CYS A 119 -17.24 -23.94 -6.08
N ALA A 120 -18.33 -23.39 -6.61
CA ALA A 120 -18.63 -21.97 -6.47
C ALA A 120 -18.79 -21.57 -5.00
N ASP A 121 -19.48 -22.37 -4.19
CA ASP A 121 -19.69 -22.12 -2.77
C ASP A 121 -18.35 -22.12 -2.00
N PHE A 122 -17.49 -23.11 -2.26
CA PHE A 122 -16.13 -23.17 -1.70
C PHE A 122 -15.32 -21.89 -2.01
N LEU A 123 -15.33 -21.43 -3.27
CA LEU A 123 -14.60 -20.25 -3.70
C LEU A 123 -15.20 -18.96 -3.12
N ALA A 124 -16.52 -18.85 -3.04
CA ALA A 124 -17.21 -17.72 -2.43
C ALA A 124 -16.93 -17.59 -0.93
N ASN A 125 -16.94 -18.73 -0.21
CA ASN A 125 -16.56 -18.78 1.21
C ASN A 125 -15.10 -18.37 1.40
N THR A 126 -14.19 -18.83 0.52
CA THR A 126 -12.78 -18.44 0.53
C THR A 126 -12.63 -16.92 0.35
N ARG A 127 -13.22 -16.35 -0.71
CA ARG A 127 -13.19 -14.89 -0.95
C ARG A 127 -13.77 -14.11 0.24
N THR A 128 -14.88 -14.55 0.81
CA THR A 128 -15.50 -13.89 1.97
C THR A 128 -14.57 -13.85 3.18
N GLN A 129 -13.81 -14.93 3.43
CA GLN A 129 -12.85 -14.95 4.52
C GLN A 129 -11.67 -14.01 4.26
N ILE A 130 -11.12 -14.01 3.03
CA ILE A 130 -10.09 -13.07 2.58
C ILE A 130 -10.58 -11.63 2.77
N ASP A 131 -11.79 -11.32 2.32
CA ASP A 131 -12.39 -9.99 2.42
C ASP A 131 -12.54 -9.49 3.86
N ARG A 132 -12.81 -10.41 4.82
CA ARG A 132 -12.85 -10.10 6.25
C ARG A 132 -11.47 -9.85 6.83
N ILE A 133 -10.46 -10.61 6.39
CA ILE A 133 -9.06 -10.41 6.79
C ILE A 133 -8.59 -9.02 6.33
N ILE A 134 -8.78 -8.71 5.04
CA ILE A 134 -8.41 -7.39 4.48
C ILE A 134 -9.11 -6.25 5.22
N ALA A 135 -10.41 -6.38 5.50
CA ALA A 135 -11.18 -5.35 6.20
C ALA A 135 -10.73 -5.10 7.65
N ARG A 136 -10.08 -6.08 8.29
CA ARG A 136 -9.53 -5.96 9.66
C ARG A 136 -8.03 -5.66 9.66
N SER A 137 -7.45 -5.47 8.48
CA SER A 137 -6.01 -5.27 8.35
C SER A 137 -5.58 -3.86 8.70
N ASN A 138 -4.38 -3.76 9.28
CA ASN A 138 -3.69 -2.49 9.44
C ASN A 138 -3.14 -1.96 8.10
N PHE A 139 -3.21 -2.76 7.04
CA PHE A 139 -2.90 -2.35 5.68
C PHE A 139 -4.13 -1.64 5.08
N GLN A 140 -4.11 -0.30 5.09
CA GLN A 140 -5.19 0.47 4.48
C GLN A 140 -5.39 0.07 3.01
N TYR A 141 -6.52 -0.53 2.68
CA TYR A 141 -6.91 -0.88 1.32
C TYR A 141 -8.33 -0.37 1.04
N ASN A 142 -8.44 0.59 0.13
CA ASN A 142 -9.73 1.10 -0.30
C ASN A 142 -10.38 0.10 -1.25
N LYS A 143 -11.46 -0.58 -0.85
CA LYS A 143 -12.17 -1.54 -1.74
C LYS A 143 -12.86 -0.84 -2.91
N THR A 144 -13.26 0.41 -2.73
CA THR A 144 -14.07 1.16 -3.69
C THR A 144 -13.33 2.39 -4.19
N PHE A 145 -13.57 2.74 -5.46
CA PHE A 145 -13.24 4.06 -5.99
C PHE A 145 -14.21 5.08 -5.36
N THR A 146 -13.67 6.22 -4.93
CA THR A 146 -14.43 7.34 -4.40
C THR A 146 -14.95 8.21 -5.56
N LYS A 147 -15.70 9.29 -5.27
CA LYS A 147 -16.06 10.32 -6.26
C LYS A 147 -15.33 11.63 -5.97
N GLN A 148 -14.06 11.55 -5.59
CA GLN A 148 -13.26 12.75 -5.37
C GLN A 148 -12.69 13.22 -6.70
N GLU A 149 -12.76 14.52 -6.95
CA GLU A 149 -12.11 15.18 -8.08
C GLU A 149 -10.82 15.85 -7.60
N ILE A 150 -9.86 16.03 -8.51
CA ILE A 150 -8.68 16.84 -8.25
C ILE A 150 -9.08 18.31 -8.17
N SER A 151 -9.21 18.84 -6.95
CA SER A 151 -9.55 20.26 -6.77
C SER A 151 -8.37 21.17 -7.09
N ALA A 152 -8.62 22.22 -7.88
CA ALA A 152 -7.66 23.27 -8.17
C ALA A 152 -7.24 24.02 -6.89
N VAL A 153 -5.98 24.44 -6.84
CA VAL A 153 -5.42 25.31 -5.79
C VAL A 153 -4.94 26.61 -6.44
N ASN A 154 -5.01 27.72 -5.70
CA ASN A 154 -4.51 29.00 -6.17
C ASN A 154 -3.00 28.92 -6.46
N LYS A 155 -2.60 29.09 -7.72
CA LYS A 155 -1.20 29.01 -8.17
C LYS A 155 -0.31 30.09 -7.52
N ALA A 156 -0.90 31.18 -7.02
CA ALA A 156 -0.16 32.27 -6.36
C ALA A 156 0.54 31.85 -5.05
N GLU A 157 0.20 30.68 -4.48
CA GLU A 157 0.77 30.19 -3.22
C GLU A 157 1.82 29.09 -3.40
N THR A 158 2.32 28.86 -4.62
CA THR A 158 3.29 27.77 -4.88
C THR A 158 4.73 28.25 -4.80
N HIS A 159 5.60 27.43 -4.21
CA HIS A 159 7.05 27.66 -4.23
C HIS A 159 7.60 27.50 -5.66
N PRO A 160 8.21 28.54 -6.26
CA PRO A 160 8.59 28.52 -7.68
C PRO A 160 9.73 27.53 -7.98
N ASP A 161 10.68 27.42 -7.04
CA ASP A 161 11.95 26.72 -7.25
C ASP A 161 11.94 25.24 -6.83
N ILE A 162 10.81 24.75 -6.34
CA ILE A 162 10.60 23.32 -6.14
C ILE A 162 10.05 22.75 -7.44
N GLN A 163 10.72 21.76 -8.03
CA GLN A 163 10.34 21.07 -9.26
C GLN A 163 9.95 19.64 -8.95
N ILE A 164 8.74 19.24 -9.36
CA ILE A 164 8.19 17.91 -9.10
C ILE A 164 7.58 17.43 -10.41
N ASP A 165 7.92 16.21 -10.83
CA ASP A 165 7.21 15.52 -11.91
C ASP A 165 6.44 14.31 -11.37
N ILE A 166 5.34 13.96 -12.04
CA ILE A 166 4.57 12.75 -11.75
C ILE A 166 4.65 11.83 -12.96
N ASN A 167 5.34 10.70 -12.81
CA ASN A 167 5.49 9.70 -13.84
C ASN A 167 4.52 8.54 -13.64
N THR A 168 3.61 8.39 -14.59
CA THR A 168 2.57 7.35 -14.60
C THR A 168 2.81 6.25 -15.63
N LYS A 169 3.90 6.35 -16.41
CA LYS A 169 4.14 5.53 -17.61
C LYS A 169 4.07 4.03 -17.35
N ALA A 170 4.68 3.56 -16.26
CA ALA A 170 4.73 2.12 -15.98
C ALA A 170 3.36 1.51 -15.67
N VAL A 171 2.52 2.23 -14.92
CA VAL A 171 1.14 1.77 -14.65
C VAL A 171 0.28 1.90 -15.89
N MET A 172 0.41 3.00 -16.65
CA MET A 172 -0.35 3.18 -17.89
C MET A 172 -0.07 2.08 -18.90
N ASP A 173 1.20 1.70 -19.10
CA ASP A 173 1.58 0.56 -19.93
C ASP A 173 0.84 -0.73 -19.55
N VAL A 174 0.81 -1.06 -18.25
CA VAL A 174 0.10 -2.25 -17.75
C VAL A 174 -1.39 -2.15 -18.08
N LEU A 175 -2.00 -0.98 -17.81
CA LEU A 175 -3.43 -0.75 -18.02
C LEU A 175 -3.82 -0.84 -19.50
N THR A 176 -3.01 -0.31 -20.41
CA THR A 176 -3.22 -0.45 -21.86
C THR A 176 -3.27 -1.92 -22.24
N HIS A 177 -2.27 -2.71 -21.84
CA HIS A 177 -2.21 -4.13 -22.18
C HIS A 177 -3.29 -4.98 -21.49
N TYR A 178 -3.76 -4.58 -20.31
CA TYR A 178 -4.89 -5.23 -19.64
C TYR A 178 -6.23 -4.90 -20.30
N THR A 179 -6.40 -3.67 -20.76
CA THR A 179 -7.63 -3.23 -21.46
C THR A 179 -7.72 -3.89 -22.83
N ASP A 180 -6.61 -3.91 -23.58
CA ASP A 180 -6.52 -4.51 -24.91
C ASP A 180 -6.43 -6.05 -24.87
N GLN A 181 -6.27 -6.62 -23.68
CA GLN A 181 -6.14 -8.07 -23.45
C GLN A 181 -5.04 -8.75 -24.28
N ASN A 182 -3.91 -8.07 -24.45
CA ASN A 182 -2.80 -8.51 -25.30
C ASN A 182 -1.47 -8.66 -24.55
N MET A 183 -1.52 -8.84 -23.22
CA MET A 183 -0.35 -8.99 -22.37
C MET A 183 0.45 -10.26 -22.73
N THR A 184 1.70 -10.07 -23.18
CA THR A 184 2.66 -11.16 -23.41
C THR A 184 3.72 -11.19 -22.32
N MET A 185 4.43 -12.31 -22.16
CA MET A 185 5.53 -12.40 -21.20
C MET A 185 6.69 -11.44 -21.56
N GLU A 186 6.97 -11.23 -22.85
CA GLU A 186 8.00 -10.28 -23.30
C GLU A 186 7.61 -8.84 -22.93
N THR A 187 6.35 -8.47 -23.17
CA THR A 187 5.79 -7.18 -22.75
C THR A 187 5.88 -7.02 -21.23
N ALA A 188 5.44 -8.02 -20.47
CA ALA A 188 5.50 -7.99 -19.00
C ALA A 188 6.92 -7.78 -18.49
N LYS A 189 7.93 -8.41 -19.11
CA LYS A 189 9.35 -8.19 -18.79
C LYS A 189 9.81 -6.77 -19.10
N LYS A 190 9.41 -6.20 -20.24
CA LYS A 190 9.73 -4.80 -20.60
C LYS A 190 9.14 -3.83 -19.58
N ILE A 191 7.88 -4.04 -19.18
CA ILE A 191 7.22 -3.23 -18.16
C ILE A 191 7.91 -3.38 -16.81
N ALA A 192 8.18 -4.62 -16.36
CA ALA A 192 8.83 -4.87 -15.07
C ALA A 192 10.21 -4.19 -14.95
N ASN A 193 10.94 -4.05 -16.07
CA ASN A 193 12.22 -3.35 -16.15
C ASN A 193 12.13 -1.81 -16.12
N ARG A 194 10.94 -1.22 -16.08
CA ARG A 194 10.81 0.24 -16.01
C ARG A 194 11.38 0.80 -14.70
N PRO A 195 11.99 2.00 -14.70
CA PRO A 195 12.66 2.57 -13.54
C PRO A 195 11.81 2.58 -12.26
N SER A 196 10.52 2.91 -12.35
CA SER A 196 9.61 2.94 -11.20
C SER A 196 9.49 1.60 -10.48
N PHE A 197 9.37 0.50 -11.24
CA PHE A 197 9.31 -0.85 -10.69
C PHE A 197 10.67 -1.32 -10.17
N GLN A 198 11.76 -0.95 -10.83
CA GLN A 198 13.10 -1.27 -10.35
C GLN A 198 13.42 -0.58 -9.02
N GLN A 199 13.04 0.69 -8.86
CA GLN A 199 13.19 1.41 -7.58
C GLN A 199 12.28 0.84 -6.50
N MET A 200 11.06 0.42 -6.87
CA MET A 200 10.16 -0.29 -5.96
C MET A 200 10.78 -1.61 -5.45
N LEU A 201 11.36 -2.42 -6.34
CA LEU A 201 12.02 -3.68 -5.97
C LEU A 201 13.27 -3.44 -5.12
N LYS A 202 14.08 -2.42 -5.45
CA LYS A 202 15.23 -1.98 -4.63
C LYS A 202 14.78 -1.64 -3.21
N ASN A 203 13.81 -0.73 -3.08
CA ASN A 203 13.29 -0.33 -1.78
C ASN A 203 12.71 -1.52 -1.00
N ARG A 204 12.02 -2.46 -1.66
CA ARG A 204 11.49 -3.66 -1.00
C ARG A 204 12.60 -4.52 -0.37
N LYS A 205 13.78 -4.60 -1.01
CA LYS A 205 14.95 -5.31 -0.47
C LYS A 205 15.63 -4.59 0.68
N GLU A 206 15.47 -3.28 0.75
CA GLU A 206 16.02 -2.45 1.81
C GLU A 206 15.08 -2.36 3.03
N ILE A 207 13.78 -2.62 2.84
CA ILE A 207 12.81 -2.71 3.93
C ILE A 207 13.06 -4.00 4.74
N GLY A 208 13.70 -3.86 5.90
CA GLY A 208 14.08 -5.00 6.76
C GLY A 208 12.93 -5.75 7.45
N TYR A 209 11.67 -5.32 7.30
CA TYR A 209 10.50 -6.00 7.91
C TYR A 209 9.74 -6.91 6.94
N ILE A 210 10.09 -6.92 5.65
CA ILE A 210 9.45 -7.81 4.67
C ILE A 210 10.24 -9.12 4.63
N PRO A 211 9.63 -10.26 4.99
CA PRO A 211 10.34 -11.53 5.00
C PRO A 211 10.57 -12.06 3.58
N GLU A 212 11.63 -12.85 3.44
CA GLU A 212 11.93 -13.62 2.22
C GLU A 212 10.83 -14.64 1.91
N PRO A 213 10.62 -15.03 0.63
CA PRO A 213 11.37 -14.56 -0.54
C PRO A 213 10.99 -13.14 -0.95
N LEU A 214 11.97 -12.39 -1.47
CA LEU A 214 11.77 -11.06 -2.06
C LEU A 214 11.73 -11.15 -3.59
N PRO A 215 10.72 -10.56 -4.26
CA PRO A 215 10.59 -10.65 -5.71
C PRO A 215 11.76 -9.96 -6.43
N ASP A 216 12.15 -10.52 -7.56
CA ASP A 216 12.99 -9.86 -8.55
C ASP A 216 12.19 -9.37 -9.78
N THR A 217 12.90 -8.92 -10.81
CA THR A 217 12.28 -8.41 -12.04
C THR A 217 11.54 -9.49 -12.82
N ASP A 218 12.05 -10.72 -12.85
CA ASP A 218 11.40 -11.84 -13.55
C ASP A 218 10.14 -12.28 -12.80
N ASP A 219 10.18 -12.29 -11.46
CA ASP A 219 9.00 -12.52 -10.63
C ASP A 219 7.93 -11.45 -10.84
N LEU A 220 8.32 -10.17 -10.88
CA LEU A 220 7.39 -9.08 -11.19
C LEU A 220 6.77 -9.23 -12.58
N ALA A 221 7.56 -9.63 -13.59
CA ALA A 221 7.06 -9.92 -14.93
C ALA A 221 6.05 -11.08 -14.93
N LYS A 222 6.31 -12.15 -14.17
CA LYS A 222 5.35 -13.25 -13.99
C LYS A 222 4.05 -12.75 -13.36
N PHE A 223 4.11 -11.89 -12.35
CA PHE A 223 2.91 -11.31 -11.73
C PHE A 223 2.09 -10.47 -12.73
N ILE A 224 2.75 -9.58 -13.48
CA ILE A 224 2.09 -8.75 -14.51
C ILE A 224 1.44 -9.64 -15.57
N TYR A 225 2.16 -10.65 -16.07
CA TYR A 225 1.66 -11.56 -17.10
C TYR A 225 0.49 -12.41 -16.60
N THR A 226 0.60 -12.99 -15.40
CA THR A 226 -0.43 -13.84 -14.81
C THR A 226 -1.71 -13.06 -14.55
N ALA A 227 -1.59 -11.83 -14.04
CA ALA A 227 -2.73 -10.93 -13.89
C ALA A 227 -3.38 -10.55 -15.24
N GLY A 228 -2.59 -10.42 -16.31
CA GLY A 228 -3.10 -10.16 -17.67
C GLY A 228 -3.77 -11.36 -18.35
N SER A 229 -3.67 -12.57 -17.79
CA SER A 229 -4.21 -13.78 -18.40
C SER A 229 -5.74 -13.86 -18.32
N ASN A 230 -6.38 -14.14 -19.45
CA ASN A 230 -7.83 -14.42 -19.54
C ASN A 230 -8.19 -15.90 -19.31
N ASP A 231 -7.22 -16.75 -18.94
CA ASP A 231 -7.52 -18.13 -18.60
C ASP A 231 -8.53 -18.19 -17.44
N PRO A 232 -9.56 -19.05 -17.48
CA PRO A 232 -10.60 -19.05 -16.46
C PRO A 232 -10.08 -19.28 -15.04
N VAL A 233 -9.02 -20.08 -14.86
CA VAL A 233 -8.40 -20.28 -13.53
C VAL A 233 -7.73 -18.99 -13.06
N SER A 234 -7.00 -18.30 -13.94
CA SER A 234 -6.40 -17.00 -13.65
C SER A 234 -7.46 -15.93 -13.34
N MET A 235 -8.60 -15.95 -14.04
CA MET A 235 -9.72 -15.04 -13.78
C MET A 235 -10.35 -15.29 -12.39
N ILE A 236 -10.53 -16.56 -12.02
CA ILE A 236 -10.98 -16.95 -10.67
C ILE A 236 -9.95 -16.51 -9.63
N TRP A 237 -8.65 -16.74 -9.87
CA TRP A 237 -7.57 -16.30 -8.98
C TRP A 237 -7.63 -14.79 -8.73
N LYS A 238 -7.71 -13.97 -9.77
CA LYS A 238 -7.80 -12.50 -9.63
C LYS A 238 -9.06 -12.06 -8.89
N TRP A 239 -10.17 -12.76 -9.11
CA TRP A 239 -11.42 -12.51 -8.40
C TRP A 239 -11.33 -12.88 -6.91
N LEU A 240 -10.62 -13.93 -6.51
CA LEU A 240 -10.58 -14.36 -5.11
C LEU A 240 -9.98 -13.30 -4.16
N ASN A 241 -8.98 -12.54 -4.61
CA ASN A 241 -8.27 -11.58 -3.76
C ASN A 241 -7.66 -10.43 -4.59
N PRO A 242 -7.96 -9.15 -4.28
CA PRO A 242 -7.36 -8.01 -4.98
C PRO A 242 -5.83 -7.93 -4.87
N TRP A 243 -5.24 -8.54 -3.83
CA TRP A 243 -3.79 -8.56 -3.63
C TRP A 243 -3.07 -9.66 -4.44
N ASN A 244 -3.82 -10.55 -5.09
CA ASN A 244 -3.22 -11.58 -5.93
C ASN A 244 -2.38 -10.97 -7.06
N CYS A 245 -1.37 -11.73 -7.50
CA CYS A 245 -0.37 -11.29 -8.46
C CYS A 245 0.26 -9.96 -8.02
N PHE A 246 0.68 -9.86 -6.76
CA PHE A 246 1.37 -8.67 -6.23
C PHE A 246 0.55 -7.36 -6.31
N GLY A 247 -0.78 -7.46 -6.29
CA GLY A 247 -1.71 -6.34 -6.43
C GLY A 247 -2.15 -6.05 -7.88
N PHE A 248 -1.57 -6.72 -8.88
CA PHE A 248 -2.01 -6.55 -10.28
C PHE A 248 -3.38 -7.17 -10.56
N ALA A 249 -3.88 -8.08 -9.71
CA ALA A 249 -5.24 -8.59 -9.81
C ALA A 249 -6.29 -7.47 -9.72
N ASP A 250 -6.18 -6.57 -8.73
CA ASP A 250 -7.10 -5.43 -8.60
C ASP A 250 -6.99 -4.49 -9.81
N LEU A 251 -5.77 -4.25 -10.28
CA LEU A 251 -5.50 -3.41 -11.45
C LEU A 251 -6.17 -3.97 -12.71
N TYR A 252 -6.09 -5.28 -12.94
CA TYR A 252 -6.73 -5.94 -14.07
C TYR A 252 -8.27 -5.91 -13.94
N MET A 253 -8.81 -6.32 -12.77
CA MET A 253 -10.26 -6.41 -12.56
C MET A 253 -10.97 -5.05 -12.62
N ASN A 254 -10.22 -3.95 -12.44
CA ASN A 254 -10.70 -2.58 -12.50
C ASN A 254 -9.94 -1.73 -13.55
N SER A 255 -9.42 -2.35 -14.61
CA SER A 255 -8.52 -1.69 -15.58
C SER A 255 -9.09 -0.39 -16.16
N THR A 256 -10.36 -0.37 -16.57
CA THR A 256 -11.03 0.84 -17.08
C THR A 256 -11.04 1.98 -16.05
N LYS A 257 -11.39 1.67 -14.79
CA LYS A 257 -11.43 2.68 -13.72
C LYS A 257 -10.04 3.19 -13.37
N TYR A 258 -9.05 2.31 -13.30
CA TYR A 258 -7.67 2.74 -13.08
C TYR A 258 -7.13 3.55 -14.26
N HIS A 259 -7.53 3.23 -15.50
CA HIS A 259 -7.20 4.04 -16.67
C HIS A 259 -7.79 5.45 -16.53
N GLU A 260 -9.06 5.58 -16.15
CA GLU A 260 -9.69 6.88 -15.85
C GLU A 260 -8.89 7.66 -14.79
N VAL A 261 -8.53 7.01 -13.68
CA VAL A 261 -7.75 7.64 -12.59
C VAL A 261 -6.38 8.12 -13.08
N VAL A 262 -5.65 7.30 -13.82
CA VAL A 262 -4.31 7.66 -14.31
C VAL A 262 -4.41 8.76 -15.38
N SER A 263 -5.43 8.71 -16.24
CA SER A 263 -5.72 9.78 -17.20
C SER A 263 -6.02 11.10 -16.50
N GLU A 264 -6.86 11.09 -15.45
CA GLU A 264 -7.16 12.29 -14.63
C GLU A 264 -5.90 12.84 -13.95
N ILE A 265 -5.05 11.97 -13.39
CA ILE A 265 -3.76 12.40 -12.82
C ILE A 265 -2.88 13.06 -13.89
N ASN A 266 -2.86 12.54 -15.12
CA ASN A 266 -2.04 13.10 -16.20
C ASN A 266 -2.58 14.44 -16.72
N SER A 267 -3.90 14.60 -16.83
CA SER A 267 -4.53 15.87 -17.25
C SER A 267 -4.36 16.96 -16.21
N ASP A 268 -4.50 16.60 -14.93
CA ASP A 268 -4.57 17.54 -13.81
C ASP A 268 -3.30 17.53 -12.94
N LYS A 269 -2.20 16.99 -13.46
CA LYS A 269 -0.93 16.87 -12.72
C LYS A 269 -0.45 18.20 -12.17
N ASP A 270 -0.64 19.29 -12.90
CA ASP A 270 -0.20 20.62 -12.48
C ASP A 270 -0.96 21.10 -11.25
N PHE A 271 -2.24 20.74 -11.11
CA PHE A 271 -3.03 21.05 -9.92
C PHE A 271 -2.58 20.22 -8.71
N LEU A 272 -2.31 18.93 -8.91
CA LEU A 272 -1.76 18.06 -7.85
C LEU A 272 -0.41 18.60 -7.36
N ILE A 273 0.51 18.86 -8.30
CA ILE A 273 1.85 19.37 -8.04
C ILE A 273 1.76 20.73 -7.33
N SER A 274 0.95 21.66 -7.82
CA SER A 274 0.76 22.98 -7.20
C SER A 274 0.24 22.84 -5.76
N SER A 275 -0.72 21.94 -5.52
CA SER A 275 -1.23 21.69 -4.18
C SER A 275 -0.16 21.13 -3.23
N ILE A 276 0.72 20.26 -3.72
CA ILE A 276 1.83 19.70 -2.94
C ILE A 276 2.84 20.81 -2.64
N LYS A 277 3.24 21.59 -3.65
CA LYS A 277 4.20 22.72 -3.52
C LYS A 277 3.71 23.78 -2.55
N SER A 278 2.45 24.23 -2.64
CA SER A 278 1.87 25.21 -1.71
C SER A 278 1.83 24.70 -0.26
N ARG A 279 1.69 23.37 -0.09
CA ARG A 279 1.69 22.75 1.23
C ARG A 279 3.09 22.74 1.84
N ILE A 280 4.10 22.28 1.11
CA ILE A 280 5.48 22.17 1.63
C ILE A 280 6.23 23.51 1.63
N GLY A 281 5.97 24.35 0.62
CA GLY A 281 6.74 25.56 0.34
C GLY A 281 6.68 26.61 1.45
N ARG A 282 5.57 26.67 2.20
CA ARG A 282 5.42 27.60 3.33
C ARG A 282 6.43 27.38 4.46
N TYR A 283 7.09 26.22 4.50
CA TYR A 283 8.07 25.84 5.52
C TYR A 283 9.51 25.99 5.02
N LEU A 284 9.71 26.59 3.85
CA LEU A 284 11.01 26.70 3.18
C LEU A 284 11.27 28.19 2.82
N PRO A 285 12.56 28.59 2.73
CA PRO A 285 12.95 29.90 2.21
C PRO A 285 12.55 30.06 0.74
N GLU A 286 12.20 31.28 0.31
CA GLU A 286 11.70 31.53 -1.06
C GLU A 286 12.66 31.09 -2.18
N ASP A 287 13.97 31.10 -1.93
CA ASP A 287 15.03 30.71 -2.86
C ASP A 287 15.45 29.23 -2.76
N PHE A 288 14.74 28.43 -1.96
CA PHE A 288 15.04 27.01 -1.79
C PHE A 288 14.76 26.21 -3.07
N LYS A 289 15.79 25.51 -3.55
CA LYS A 289 15.74 24.73 -4.79
C LYS A 289 15.67 23.25 -4.48
N TYR A 290 14.73 22.55 -5.09
CA TYR A 290 14.62 21.11 -4.94
C TYR A 290 13.97 20.47 -6.15
N GLN A 291 14.43 19.28 -6.53
CA GLN A 291 13.83 18.50 -7.61
C GLN A 291 13.58 17.06 -7.18
N ASP A 292 12.40 16.53 -7.52
CA ASP A 292 12.11 15.11 -7.35
C ASP A 292 11.14 14.57 -8.41
N GLN A 293 11.08 13.25 -8.51
CA GLN A 293 10.11 12.53 -9.34
C GLN A 293 9.23 11.65 -8.45
N ILE A 294 7.93 11.67 -8.73
CA ILE A 294 6.93 10.81 -8.12
C ILE A 294 6.52 9.75 -9.14
N ASP A 295 6.75 8.49 -8.83
CA ASP A 295 6.32 7.38 -9.67
C ASP A 295 5.08 6.71 -9.11
N LEU A 296 4.16 6.37 -10.00
CA LEU A 296 3.07 5.46 -9.69
C LEU A 296 3.50 4.03 -9.98
N GLY A 297 3.16 3.12 -9.08
CA GLY A 297 3.39 1.69 -9.27
C GLY A 297 2.40 0.84 -8.48
N VAL A 298 2.68 -0.46 -8.47
CA VAL A 298 1.85 -1.51 -7.86
C VAL A 298 2.76 -2.37 -7.01
N ASN A 299 2.46 -2.46 -5.73
CA ASN A 299 3.21 -3.25 -4.77
C ASN A 299 2.22 -3.94 -3.83
N TRP A 300 2.52 -5.13 -3.33
CA TRP A 300 1.70 -5.68 -2.26
C TRP A 300 2.33 -5.38 -0.89
N GLY A 301 1.52 -4.91 0.06
CA GLY A 301 1.92 -4.68 1.45
C GLY A 301 2.72 -3.39 1.71
N VAL A 302 2.96 -2.58 0.68
CA VAL A 302 3.72 -1.33 0.78
C VAL A 302 2.92 -0.19 0.15
N LEU A 303 2.52 0.80 0.98
CA LEU A 303 1.70 1.94 0.55
C LEU A 303 2.49 2.94 -0.32
N ASN A 304 3.75 3.17 0.02
CA ASN A 304 4.66 4.06 -0.67
C ASN A 304 6.10 3.60 -0.44
N TRP A 305 7.01 4.03 -1.30
CA TRP A 305 8.44 3.85 -1.15
C TRP A 305 9.16 5.18 -1.40
N SER A 306 10.36 5.32 -0.85
CA SER A 306 11.19 6.50 -1.05
C SER A 306 12.62 6.03 -1.22
N THR A 307 13.15 6.17 -2.43
CA THR A 307 14.58 5.99 -2.69
C THR A 307 15.23 7.36 -2.86
N GLU A 308 16.56 7.39 -2.91
CA GLU A 308 17.32 8.61 -3.19
C GLU A 308 16.83 9.30 -4.48
N LYS A 309 16.50 8.50 -5.50
CA LYS A 309 16.14 8.99 -6.83
C LYS A 309 14.68 9.44 -6.96
N GLN A 310 13.76 8.86 -6.20
CA GLN A 310 12.33 9.07 -6.43
C GLN A 310 11.46 8.65 -5.25
N ILE A 311 10.26 9.20 -5.22
CA ILE A 311 9.17 8.74 -4.35
C ILE A 311 8.25 7.87 -5.19
N GLY A 312 7.80 6.75 -4.63
CA GLY A 312 6.87 5.86 -5.27
C GLY A 312 5.58 5.71 -4.50
N ILE A 313 4.46 5.73 -5.22
CA ILE A 313 3.12 5.64 -4.66
C ILE A 313 2.42 4.42 -5.23
N ASN A 314 1.81 3.64 -4.33
CA ASN A 314 1.04 2.50 -4.72
C ASN A 314 -0.40 2.87 -5.06
N ILE A 315 -0.72 2.86 -6.35
CA ILE A 315 -2.05 3.26 -6.84
C ILE A 315 -3.15 2.29 -6.38
N VAL A 316 -2.84 1.02 -6.10
CA VAL A 316 -3.84 0.02 -5.72
C VAL A 316 -4.48 0.34 -4.36
N HIS A 317 -3.67 0.86 -3.43
CA HIS A 317 -4.12 1.24 -2.10
C HIS A 317 -4.95 2.53 -2.10
N LEU A 318 -4.59 3.50 -2.95
CA LEU A 318 -5.18 4.83 -2.95
C LEU A 318 -6.38 4.96 -3.89
N LYS A 319 -6.35 4.28 -5.04
CA LYS A 319 -7.30 4.46 -6.13
C LYS A 319 -7.38 5.95 -6.51
N ASN A 320 -8.54 6.58 -6.35
CA ASN A 320 -8.76 8.01 -6.57
C ASN A 320 -9.00 8.79 -5.26
N ASP A 321 -8.43 8.34 -4.14
CA ASP A 321 -8.34 9.17 -2.93
C ASP A 321 -7.22 10.21 -3.11
N TYR A 322 -7.51 11.27 -3.87
CA TYR A 322 -6.55 12.34 -4.17
C TYR A 322 -6.13 13.10 -2.92
N SER A 323 -6.95 13.12 -1.87
CA SER A 323 -6.56 13.69 -0.58
C SER A 323 -5.44 12.88 0.07
N ALA A 324 -5.59 11.55 0.14
CA ALA A 324 -4.54 10.66 0.64
C ALA A 324 -3.28 10.71 -0.24
N PHE A 325 -3.45 10.75 -1.56
CA PHE A 325 -2.36 10.91 -2.53
C PHE A 325 -1.51 12.15 -2.24
N LYS A 326 -2.14 13.33 -2.17
CA LYS A 326 -1.46 14.60 -1.85
C LYS A 326 -0.73 14.53 -0.51
N ARG A 327 -1.38 13.97 0.53
CA ARG A 327 -0.79 13.87 1.87
C ARG A 327 0.45 13.00 1.90
N ILE A 328 0.38 11.79 1.33
CA ILE A 328 1.49 10.83 1.34
C ILE A 328 2.68 11.43 0.59
N ILE A 329 2.45 12.02 -0.58
CA ILE A 329 3.50 12.67 -1.35
C ILE A 329 4.10 13.84 -0.59
N SER A 330 3.28 14.73 -0.02
CA SER A 330 3.80 15.85 0.79
C SER A 330 4.65 15.36 1.96
N ARG A 331 4.25 14.28 2.65
CA ARG A 331 5.04 13.69 3.74
C ARG A 331 6.40 13.20 3.25
N GLN A 332 6.41 12.36 2.22
CA GLN A 332 7.65 11.75 1.71
C GLN A 332 8.57 12.80 1.08
N LEU A 333 8.01 13.75 0.33
CA LEU A 333 8.77 14.84 -0.28
C LEU A 333 9.39 15.75 0.78
N PHE A 334 8.63 16.13 1.80
CA PHE A 334 9.18 16.92 2.89
C PHE A 334 10.29 16.15 3.63
N ARG A 335 10.11 14.85 3.87
CA ARG A 335 11.15 13.99 4.45
C ARG A 335 12.43 14.00 3.60
N LYS A 336 12.35 13.86 2.28
CA LYS A 336 13.53 13.95 1.41
C LYS A 336 14.18 15.34 1.42
N ILE A 337 13.37 16.41 1.47
CA ILE A 337 13.87 17.79 1.63
C ILE A 337 14.64 17.96 2.95
N GLN A 338 14.13 17.41 4.06
CA GLN A 338 14.84 17.45 5.34
C GLN A 338 16.21 16.78 5.26
N ILE A 339 16.27 15.61 4.63
CA ILE A 339 17.51 14.86 4.41
C ILE A 339 18.48 15.67 3.55
N HIS A 340 17.98 16.28 2.48
CA HIS A 340 18.76 17.12 1.59
C HIS A 340 19.38 18.32 2.32
N ILE A 341 18.57 19.09 3.07
CA ILE A 341 19.06 20.21 3.88
C ILE A 341 20.17 19.75 4.84
N ILE A 342 19.96 18.62 5.52
CA ILE A 342 20.95 18.10 6.47
C ILE A 342 22.26 17.72 5.77
N LYS A 343 22.20 17.07 4.59
CA LYS A 343 23.40 16.75 3.81
C LYS A 343 24.14 18.03 3.40
N GLU A 344 23.43 19.02 2.87
CA GLU A 344 24.01 20.31 2.47
C GLU A 344 24.71 21.01 3.63
N MET A 345 24.05 21.12 4.79
CA MET A 345 24.63 21.74 5.99
C MET A 345 25.87 21.02 6.52
N ASN A 346 26.06 19.74 6.16
CA ASN A 346 27.21 18.95 6.55
C ASN A 346 28.26 18.81 5.42
N ASN A 347 28.13 19.57 4.32
CA ASN A 347 28.98 19.49 3.13
C ASN A 347 29.05 18.08 2.52
N ILE A 348 27.94 17.34 2.56
CA ILE A 348 27.80 16.01 1.99
C ILE A 348 27.07 16.14 0.66
N SER A 349 27.56 15.44 -0.39
CA SER A 349 26.88 15.47 -1.68
C SER A 349 25.49 14.85 -1.54
N PRO A 350 24.44 15.43 -2.16
CA PRO A 350 23.11 14.83 -2.18
C PRO A 350 23.11 13.36 -2.64
N ASP A 351 24.03 13.02 -3.56
CA ASP A 351 24.19 11.69 -4.16
C ASP A 351 25.03 10.71 -3.32
N ASP A 352 25.62 11.15 -2.20
CA ASP A 352 26.40 10.26 -1.35
C ASP A 352 25.47 9.33 -0.55
N ASP A 353 25.66 8.01 -0.68
CA ASP A 353 24.95 6.97 0.07
C ASP A 353 25.49 6.86 1.50
N ILE A 354 25.27 7.91 2.29
CA ILE A 354 25.63 7.99 3.70
C ILE A 354 24.34 7.93 4.52
N GLN A 355 24.25 6.92 5.38
CA GLN A 355 23.18 6.79 6.37
C GLN A 355 23.10 8.05 7.25
N ILE A 356 21.92 8.64 7.36
CA ILE A 356 21.71 9.90 8.09
C ILE A 356 22.19 9.80 9.53
N ASN A 357 21.97 8.68 10.20
CA ASN A 357 22.42 8.45 11.57
C ASN A 357 23.94 8.66 11.72
N LYS A 358 24.74 8.28 10.71
CA LYS A 358 26.18 8.54 10.67
C LYS A 358 26.53 10.02 10.48
N ILE A 359 25.65 10.80 9.85
CA ILE A 359 25.82 12.25 9.70
C ILE A 359 25.56 12.95 11.03
N ILE A 360 24.43 12.61 11.66
CA ILE A 360 23.91 13.37 12.80
C ILE A 360 24.57 13.01 14.13
N ALA A 361 24.96 11.74 14.34
CA ALA A 361 25.45 11.23 15.61
C ALA A 361 26.98 11.26 15.74
N ARG A 362 27.70 11.68 14.68
CA ARG A 362 29.18 11.66 14.60
C ARG A 362 29.91 12.41 15.71
N ASN A 363 29.22 13.37 16.36
CA ASN A 363 29.81 14.23 17.38
C ASN A 363 29.74 13.62 18.80
N TYR A 364 28.97 12.55 19.02
CA TYR A 364 28.81 11.95 20.34
C TYR A 364 29.75 10.75 20.50
N ILE A 365 30.59 10.73 21.53
CA ILE A 365 31.51 9.60 21.80
C ILE A 365 30.78 8.45 22.52
N ASN A 366 29.81 8.79 23.37
CA ASN A 366 29.02 7.80 24.11
C ASN A 366 27.95 7.19 23.22
N ILE A 367 27.94 5.85 23.10
CA ILE A 367 26.99 5.11 22.27
C ILE A 367 25.53 5.29 22.70
N TYR A 368 25.25 5.43 24.00
CA TYR A 368 23.89 5.66 24.47
C TYR A 368 23.40 7.06 24.12
N ASP A 369 24.31 8.04 24.10
CA ASP A 369 24.02 9.40 23.65
C ASP A 369 23.77 9.45 22.15
N GLN A 370 24.55 8.72 21.36
CA GLN A 370 24.28 8.53 19.94
C GLN A 370 22.87 7.95 19.71
N LEU A 371 22.53 6.84 20.37
CA LEU A 371 21.24 6.17 20.21
C LEU A 371 20.06 7.05 20.65
N PHE A 372 20.15 7.70 21.82
CA PHE A 372 19.08 8.59 22.27
C PHE A 372 18.90 9.78 21.33
N TYR A 373 19.99 10.34 20.84
CA TYR A 373 19.97 11.43 19.88
C TYR A 373 19.38 11.00 18.52
N GLU A 374 19.64 9.77 18.05
CA GLU A 374 19.01 9.20 16.86
C GLU A 374 17.48 9.08 17.03
N VAL A 375 17.01 8.62 18.21
CA VAL A 375 15.58 8.57 18.53
C VAL A 375 14.95 9.97 18.48
N LEU A 376 15.57 10.96 19.10
CA LEU A 376 15.11 12.35 19.06
C LEU A 376 15.07 12.85 17.61
N PHE A 377 16.13 12.63 16.85
CA PHE A 377 16.14 13.04 15.45
C PHE A 377 15.00 12.41 14.64
N GLN A 378 14.71 11.13 14.85
CA GLN A 378 13.63 10.44 14.15
C GLN A 378 12.24 10.96 14.58
N ILE A 379 12.03 11.27 15.86
CA ILE A 379 10.79 11.94 16.34
C ILE A 379 10.59 13.27 15.63
N PHE A 380 11.64 14.07 15.54
CA PHE A 380 11.62 15.35 14.86
C PHE A 380 11.28 15.19 13.37
N LEU A 381 11.99 14.31 12.65
CA LEU A 381 11.84 14.09 11.22
C LEU A 381 10.45 13.51 10.86
N GLU A 382 9.99 12.48 11.56
CA GLU A 382 8.67 11.89 11.32
C GLU A 382 7.53 12.82 11.74
N GLY A 383 7.69 13.53 12.85
CA GLY A 383 6.68 14.43 13.38
C GLY A 383 6.45 15.68 12.52
N THR A 384 7.54 16.32 12.09
CA THR A 384 7.47 17.51 11.23
C THR A 384 6.94 17.15 9.85
N SER A 385 7.41 16.06 9.22
CA SER A 385 6.87 15.59 7.93
C SER A 385 5.39 15.18 8.00
N ALA A 386 4.97 14.55 9.10
CA ALA A 386 3.56 14.28 9.37
C ALA A 386 2.74 15.57 9.51
N TYR A 387 3.29 16.60 10.15
CA TYR A 387 2.64 17.90 10.32
C TYR A 387 2.49 18.64 8.99
N THR A 388 3.58 18.77 8.22
CA THR A 388 3.57 19.47 6.93
C THR A 388 2.65 18.79 5.92
N ALA A 389 2.52 17.46 5.99
CA ALA A 389 1.59 16.69 5.17
C ALA A 389 0.10 16.99 5.45
N GLY A 390 -0.26 17.59 6.59
CA GLY A 390 -1.62 18.02 6.94
C GLY A 390 -2.44 16.98 7.72
N LYS A 391 -3.56 17.43 8.32
CA LYS A 391 -4.42 16.60 9.17
C LYS A 391 -5.18 15.54 8.36
N GLU A 392 -5.14 14.28 8.81
CA GLU A 392 -6.15 13.28 8.47
C GLU A 392 -7.25 13.26 9.56
N LYS A 393 -8.52 13.07 9.16
CA LYS A 393 -9.67 13.09 10.08
C LYS A 393 -9.61 11.99 11.16
N SER A 394 -8.71 11.01 11.03
CA SER A 394 -8.60 9.82 11.88
C SER A 394 -7.18 9.55 12.44
N TRP A 395 -6.22 10.49 12.32
CA TRP A 395 -4.78 10.15 12.48
C TRP A 395 -4.16 10.23 13.86
N ILE A 396 -4.71 11.03 14.77
CA ILE A 396 -4.14 11.12 16.10
C ILE A 396 -4.79 9.98 16.88
N ILE A 397 -4.03 8.92 17.17
CA ILE A 397 -4.39 7.97 18.24
C ILE A 397 -4.91 8.83 19.39
N ALA A 398 -6.14 8.62 19.86
CA ALA A 398 -6.62 9.35 21.03
C ALA A 398 -5.58 9.14 22.14
N ASP A 399 -5.06 10.24 22.69
CA ASP A 399 -3.92 10.24 23.64
C ASP A 399 -2.57 9.74 23.12
N GLY A 400 -2.34 9.72 21.80
CA GLY A 400 -1.10 9.26 21.18
C GLY A 400 0.17 9.98 21.66
N TYR A 401 0.06 11.25 22.05
CA TYR A 401 1.17 12.01 22.63
C TYR A 401 1.48 11.58 24.07
N LYS A 402 0.50 11.05 24.83
CA LYS A 402 0.71 10.49 26.18
C LYS A 402 1.45 9.16 26.09
N PHE A 403 0.98 8.24 25.24
CA PHE A 403 1.70 6.99 24.98
C PHE A 403 3.09 7.23 24.41
N GLY A 404 3.25 8.25 23.57
CA GLY A 404 4.54 8.64 23.06
C GLY A 404 5.47 9.08 24.18
N ARG A 405 4.99 9.87 25.14
CA ARG A 405 5.78 10.29 26.30
C ARG A 405 6.25 9.08 27.09
N ASP A 406 5.34 8.14 27.36
CA ASP A 406 5.66 6.93 28.10
C ASP A 406 6.74 6.10 27.36
N LEU A 407 6.63 5.96 26.03
CA LEU A 407 7.67 5.29 25.23
C LEU A 407 9.01 6.02 25.26
N LEU A 408 9.02 7.35 25.15
CA LEU A 408 10.26 8.12 25.22
C LEU A 408 10.94 8.01 26.59
N ASN A 409 10.16 8.01 27.68
CA ASN A 409 10.63 7.72 29.03
C ASN A 409 11.22 6.33 29.14
N SER A 410 10.55 5.31 28.59
CA SER A 410 11.07 3.94 28.57
C SER A 410 12.37 3.83 27.79
N ILE A 411 12.49 4.48 26.63
CA ILE A 411 13.74 4.54 25.85
C ILE A 411 14.86 5.17 26.67
N HIS A 412 14.62 6.34 27.26
CA HIS A 412 15.61 7.03 28.09
C HIS A 412 16.05 6.15 29.27
N PHE A 413 15.10 5.55 29.99
CA PHE A 413 15.40 4.65 31.11
C PHE A 413 16.20 3.41 30.67
N SER A 414 15.81 2.79 29.56
CA SER A 414 16.49 1.62 29.01
C SER A 414 17.91 1.92 28.53
N LEU A 415 18.19 3.14 28.06
CA LEU A 415 19.54 3.53 27.65
C LEU A 415 20.44 3.88 28.85
N TYR A 416 19.93 4.62 29.83
CA TYR A 416 20.77 5.24 30.87
C TYR A 416 20.72 4.55 32.23
N ASN A 417 19.70 3.75 32.53
CA ASN A 417 19.54 3.06 33.83
C ASN A 417 19.62 1.53 33.70
N ASP A 418 18.85 0.93 32.77
CA ASP A 418 18.75 -0.53 32.63
C ASP A 418 19.76 -1.12 31.62
N VAL A 419 20.28 -0.29 30.70
CA VAL A 419 21.20 -0.69 29.62
C VAL A 419 20.66 -1.86 28.79
N ASN A 420 19.46 -1.68 28.24
CA ASN A 420 18.69 -2.72 27.55
C ASN A 420 18.32 -2.30 26.12
N LEU A 421 19.21 -2.58 25.17
CA LEU A 421 19.03 -2.18 23.76
C LEU A 421 17.84 -2.87 23.08
N LYS A 422 17.49 -4.10 23.49
CA LYS A 422 16.31 -4.79 22.95
C LYS A 422 15.00 -4.09 23.35
N ALA A 423 14.95 -3.53 24.55
CA ALA A 423 13.81 -2.74 24.99
C ALA A 423 13.69 -1.44 24.17
N VAL A 424 14.83 -0.82 23.81
CA VAL A 424 14.88 0.36 22.91
C VAL A 424 14.33 -0.01 21.53
N GLU A 425 14.85 -1.06 20.89
CA GLU A 425 14.37 -1.54 19.58
C GLU A 425 12.86 -1.85 19.59
N TYR A 426 12.37 -2.46 20.68
CA TYR A 426 10.94 -2.71 20.84
C TYR A 426 10.15 -1.40 20.92
N CYS A 427 10.58 -0.45 21.75
CA CYS A 427 9.92 0.85 21.89
C CYS A 427 9.91 1.64 20.57
N GLU A 428 11.02 1.63 19.82
CA GLU A 428 11.12 2.25 18.49
C GLU A 428 10.14 1.60 17.50
N SER A 429 10.06 0.26 17.48
CA SER A 429 9.14 -0.46 16.58
C SER A 429 7.67 -0.09 16.81
N GLN A 430 7.28 0.11 18.08
CA GLN A 430 5.94 0.58 18.45
C GLN A 430 5.77 2.07 18.11
N GLY A 431 6.78 2.87 18.46
CA GLY A 431 6.78 4.32 18.38
C GLY A 431 6.76 4.89 16.97
N PHE A 432 7.53 4.30 16.05
CA PHE A 432 7.75 4.77 14.68
C PHE A 432 6.96 3.98 13.63
N SER A 433 6.03 3.12 14.04
CA SER A 433 5.01 2.61 13.14
C SER A 433 4.29 3.77 12.42
N PRO A 434 3.69 3.55 11.24
CA PRO A 434 2.91 4.61 10.58
C PRO A 434 1.83 5.15 11.53
N ASN A 435 2.01 6.41 11.96
CA ASN A 435 1.16 7.11 12.94
C ASN A 435 1.35 6.66 14.40
N GLY A 436 2.51 6.07 14.70
CA GLY A 436 2.85 5.61 16.03
C GLY A 436 2.98 6.76 17.05
N PRO A 437 3.02 6.42 18.35
CA PRO A 437 2.99 7.42 19.41
C PRO A 437 4.16 8.42 19.40
N LEU A 438 5.37 7.99 18.98
CA LEU A 438 6.53 8.88 18.88
C LEU A 438 6.37 9.92 17.74
N VAL A 439 5.74 9.52 16.63
CA VAL A 439 5.38 10.45 15.54
C VAL A 439 4.35 11.48 16.02
N ALA A 440 3.40 11.07 16.84
CA ALA A 440 2.35 11.94 17.38
C ALA A 440 2.92 13.05 18.29
N ILE A 441 3.95 12.76 19.09
CA ILE A 441 4.68 13.77 19.86
C ILE A 441 5.32 14.79 18.93
N GLY A 442 6.11 14.33 17.96
CA GLY A 442 6.79 15.21 17.01
C GLY A 442 5.81 16.11 16.25
N TYR A 443 4.65 15.57 15.84
CA TYR A 443 3.57 16.33 15.24
C TYR A 443 3.05 17.44 16.16
N GLN A 444 2.79 17.12 17.44
CA GLN A 444 2.27 18.10 18.40
C GLN A 444 3.29 19.19 18.71
N MET A 445 4.56 18.83 18.90
CA MET A 445 5.63 19.80 19.08
C MET A 445 5.72 20.75 17.89
N THR A 446 5.73 20.21 16.67
CA THR A 446 5.74 21.01 15.44
C THR A 446 4.56 21.97 15.39
N LYS A 447 3.36 21.49 15.70
CA LYS A 447 2.15 22.32 15.74
C LYS A 447 2.25 23.49 16.72
N VAL A 448 2.81 23.25 17.91
CA VAL A 448 2.98 24.30 18.94
C VAL A 448 4.03 25.31 18.49
N LEU A 449 5.17 24.84 17.99
CA LEU A 449 6.25 25.73 17.52
C LEU A 449 5.80 26.58 16.34
N VAL A 450 5.14 25.99 15.33
CA VAL A 450 4.61 26.75 14.19
C VAL A 450 3.57 27.78 14.61
N LYS A 451 2.73 27.45 15.62
CA LYS A 451 1.77 28.41 16.16
C LYS A 451 2.46 29.59 16.85
N GLN A 452 3.56 29.36 17.55
CA GLN A 452 4.27 30.38 18.32
C GLN A 452 5.22 31.23 17.46
N TYR A 453 5.96 30.60 16.56
CA TYR A 453 7.07 31.21 15.81
C TYR A 453 6.81 31.36 14.31
N GLY A 454 5.68 30.85 13.80
CA GLY A 454 5.38 30.84 12.38
C GLY A 454 5.97 29.62 11.65
N HIS A 455 5.69 29.51 10.34
CA HIS A 455 6.05 28.32 9.55
C HIS A 455 7.57 28.16 9.33
N GLN A 456 8.33 29.27 9.25
CA GLN A 456 9.76 29.24 8.93
C GLN A 456 10.63 28.58 10.01
N ILE A 457 10.11 28.45 11.23
CA ILE A 457 10.81 27.80 12.34
C ILE A 457 11.26 26.36 12.01
N ILE A 458 10.53 25.66 11.13
CA ILE A 458 10.90 24.29 10.75
C ILE A 458 12.22 24.28 9.97
N TYR A 459 12.38 25.18 8.99
CA TYR A 459 13.62 25.31 8.24
C TYR A 459 14.77 25.77 9.11
N GLU A 460 14.57 26.80 9.93
CA GLU A 460 15.61 27.35 10.82
C GLU A 460 16.20 26.28 11.76
N ILE A 461 15.34 25.41 12.30
CA ILE A 461 15.75 24.30 13.16
C ILE A 461 16.50 23.23 12.37
N LEU A 462 16.04 22.89 11.15
CA LEU A 462 16.68 21.92 10.26
C LEU A 462 18.07 22.37 9.82
N SER A 463 18.21 23.65 9.45
CA SER A 463 19.43 24.20 8.86
C SER A 463 20.52 24.52 9.89
N ASN A 464 20.20 24.46 11.18
CA ASN A 464 21.13 24.82 12.24
C ASN A 464 21.35 23.64 13.20
N ASN A 465 20.43 23.44 14.15
CA ASN A 465 20.52 22.37 15.13
C ASN A 465 19.13 21.87 15.50
N PHE A 466 18.80 20.64 15.12
CA PHE A 466 17.47 20.12 15.40
C PHE A 466 17.15 20.00 16.90
N LEU A 467 18.15 19.96 17.80
CA LEU A 467 17.89 19.97 19.25
C LEU A 467 17.17 21.26 19.70
N GLU A 468 17.29 22.35 18.94
CA GLU A 468 16.49 23.57 19.16
C GLU A 468 14.99 23.33 19.06
N PHE A 469 14.55 22.31 18.30
CA PHE A 469 13.16 21.85 18.29
C PHE A 469 12.66 21.51 19.69
N TYR A 470 13.47 20.76 20.41
CA TYR A 470 13.15 20.29 21.76
C TYR A 470 13.28 21.41 22.77
N ILE A 471 14.38 22.16 22.71
CA ILE A 471 14.65 23.27 23.65
C ILE A 471 13.55 24.32 23.58
N LYS A 472 13.20 24.80 22.38
CA LYS A 472 12.13 25.80 22.22
C LYS A 472 10.78 25.27 22.69
N TYR A 473 10.49 23.99 22.48
CA TYR A 473 9.25 23.40 22.96
C TYR A 473 9.23 23.29 24.50
N ILE A 474 10.33 22.86 25.12
CA ILE A 474 10.50 22.79 26.58
C ILE A 474 10.25 24.16 27.22
N GLU A 475 10.78 25.24 26.63
CA GLU A 475 10.53 26.61 27.14
C GLU A 475 9.04 26.96 27.12
N ILE A 476 8.30 26.58 26.06
CA ILE A 476 6.84 26.78 26.00
C ILE A 476 6.12 25.91 27.05
N GLU A 477 6.56 24.66 27.27
CA GLU A 477 5.95 23.78 28.28
C GLU A 477 6.13 24.28 29.72
N LYS A 478 7.18 25.08 30.01
CA LYS A 478 7.37 25.69 31.34
C LYS A 478 6.22 26.64 31.69
N GLU A 479 5.60 27.27 30.69
CA GLU A 479 4.47 28.19 30.86
C GLU A 479 3.12 27.46 31.00
N TYR A 480 3.09 26.13 30.84
CA TYR A 480 1.85 25.37 30.96
C TYR A 480 1.31 25.39 32.40
N GLY A 481 0.07 25.86 32.55
CA GLY A 481 -0.65 25.83 33.82
C GLY A 481 -0.89 24.40 34.35
N ARG A 482 -1.23 24.32 35.64
CA ARG A 482 -1.55 23.06 36.32
C ARG A 482 -2.67 22.31 35.57
N GLY A 483 -2.41 21.06 35.20
CA GLY A 483 -3.36 20.18 34.51
C GLY A 483 -3.10 19.92 33.02
N LYS A 484 -2.17 20.64 32.38
CA LYS A 484 -1.68 20.28 31.05
C LYS A 484 -0.61 19.18 31.15
N ILE A 485 -0.74 18.17 30.29
CA ILE A 485 0.27 17.11 30.17
C ILE A 485 1.53 17.72 29.56
N LYS A 486 2.65 17.62 30.28
CA LYS A 486 3.99 17.88 29.75
C LYS A 486 4.48 16.63 29.02
N ILE A 487 5.15 16.81 27.89
CA ILE A 487 5.77 15.74 27.13
C ILE A 487 7.06 15.31 27.79
N PHE A 488 7.88 16.26 28.25
CA PHE A 488 9.20 15.97 28.79
C PHE A 488 9.19 15.91 30.31
N ASP A 489 9.74 14.82 30.84
CA ASP A 489 10.09 14.71 32.25
C ASP A 489 11.44 15.41 32.52
N PRO A 490 11.73 15.78 33.79
CA PRO A 490 12.93 16.53 34.15
C PRO A 490 14.23 15.88 33.66
N ASP A 491 14.36 14.55 33.80
CA ASP A 491 15.57 13.83 33.41
C ASP A 491 15.82 13.89 31.89
N ILE A 492 14.77 13.74 31.08
CA ILE A 492 14.88 13.89 29.62
C ILE A 492 15.22 15.34 29.27
N THR A 493 14.61 16.30 29.96
CA THR A 493 14.87 17.73 29.77
C THR A 493 16.35 18.04 30.00
N GLU A 494 16.89 17.61 31.14
CA GLU A 494 18.32 17.75 31.46
C GLU A 494 19.18 17.06 30.39
N LYS A 495 18.79 15.86 29.96
CA LYS A 495 19.54 15.13 28.96
C LYS A 495 19.60 15.84 27.60
N ILE A 496 18.50 16.44 27.16
CA ILE A 496 18.45 17.23 25.92
C ILE A 496 19.37 18.44 26.00
N TYR A 497 19.36 19.20 27.11
CA TYR A 497 20.30 20.32 27.29
C TYR A 497 21.76 19.86 27.33
N TYR A 498 22.04 18.74 27.98
CA TYR A 498 23.37 18.14 27.98
C TYR A 498 23.83 17.80 26.56
N LEU A 499 23.02 17.08 25.78
CA LEU A 499 23.34 16.73 24.38
C LEU A 499 23.56 17.96 23.50
N ASN A 500 22.85 19.06 23.78
CA ASN A 500 23.03 20.32 23.08
C ASN A 500 24.37 20.99 23.40
N SER A 501 24.84 20.89 24.65
CA SER A 501 26.11 21.47 25.09
C SER A 501 27.37 20.78 24.55
N LEU A 502 27.21 19.57 23.98
CA LEU A 502 28.31 18.77 23.42
C LEU A 502 28.61 19.07 21.94
N LYS A 503 27.74 19.82 21.26
CA LYS A 503 27.96 20.30 19.89
C LYS A 503 28.67 21.64 19.89
#